data_AF-A0A1X1BCE6-F1
#
_entry.id   AF-A0A1X1BCE6-F1
#
_cell.length_a   1.000
_cell.length_b   1.000
_cell.length_c   1.000
_cell.angle_alpha   90.00
_cell.angle_beta   90.00
_cell.angle_gamma   90.00
#
_symmetry.space_group_name_H-M   'P 1'
#
loop_
_entity.id
_entity.type
_entity.pdbx_description
1 polymer ?
#
loop_
_entity_poly.entity_id
_entity_poly.type
_entity_poly.pdbx_seq_one_letter_code
_entity_poly.pdbx_strand_id
1 'polypeptide(L)'
;MTDEYDAVAVARAKAVECQQIADAEKDRCLAGVADGLRDRIDELGKRVAKDQPDVATALGKAGIDELRADLADVATAMAADLLGARDRVIWSDRNGEPIHSSLFTYLYKGRMEPISAALRAHGFEVSGQFAPQDLYRTRKDEQLSLALARLESAQYALNEAIEAQKKQSVDDLWD
;
A
#
# COMPACT_ATOMS: atom_id res chain seq x y z
N MET A 1 -27.31 30.45 17.85
CA MET A 1 -26.19 29.89 18.61
C MET A 1 -26.13 28.36 18.63
N THR A 2 -27.23 27.60 18.50
CA THR A 2 -27.21 26.11 18.47
C THR A 2 -26.83 25.51 17.09
N ASP A 3 -27.22 26.13 15.98
CA ASP A 3 -27.12 25.54 14.63
C ASP A 3 -25.68 25.30 14.13
N GLU A 4 -24.72 26.17 14.44
CA GLU A 4 -23.33 26.03 13.98
C GLU A 4 -22.47 25.09 14.85
N TYR A 5 -22.78 25.01 16.15
CA TYR A 5 -22.20 23.99 17.01
C TYR A 5 -22.63 22.58 16.56
N ASP A 6 -23.86 22.47 16.04
CA ASP A 6 -24.35 21.25 15.41
C ASP A 6 -23.64 20.97 14.07
N ALA A 7 -23.31 22.00 13.28
CA ALA A 7 -22.57 21.83 12.01
C ALA A 7 -21.16 21.24 12.19
N VAL A 8 -20.38 21.70 13.18
CA VAL A 8 -19.05 21.13 13.47
C VAL A 8 -19.15 19.69 13.97
N ALA A 9 -20.15 19.40 14.83
CA ALA A 9 -20.38 18.06 15.34
C ALA A 9 -20.75 17.08 14.20
N VAL A 10 -21.64 17.49 13.29
CA VAL A 10 -22.05 16.70 12.12
C VAL A 10 -20.86 16.46 11.17
N ALA A 11 -20.10 17.51 10.83
CA ALA A 11 -18.94 17.38 9.96
C ALA A 11 -17.86 16.47 10.56
N ARG A 12 -17.66 16.54 11.89
CA ARG A 12 -16.72 15.67 12.60
C ARG A 12 -17.17 14.21 12.56
N ALA A 13 -18.45 13.95 12.84
CA ALA A 13 -19.00 12.61 12.77
C ALA A 13 -18.82 12.02 11.36
N LYS A 14 -19.02 12.83 10.31
CA LYS A 14 -18.82 12.40 8.93
C LYS A 14 -17.36 12.08 8.61
N ALA A 15 -16.43 12.92 9.05
CA ALA A 15 -15.00 12.68 8.86
C ALA A 15 -14.54 11.37 9.53
N VAL A 16 -15.06 11.07 10.74
CA VAL A 16 -14.77 9.81 11.44
C VAL A 16 -15.34 8.60 10.69
N GLU A 17 -16.57 8.68 10.20
CA GLU A 17 -17.19 7.61 9.39
C GLU A 17 -16.36 7.34 8.12
N CYS A 18 -16.00 8.39 7.37
CA CYS A 18 -15.20 8.24 6.16
C CYS A 18 -13.80 7.69 6.44
N GLN A 19 -13.20 8.04 7.60
CA GLN A 19 -11.90 7.50 8.02
C GLN A 19 -11.97 5.99 8.23
N GLN A 20 -13.00 5.50 8.94
CA GLN A 20 -13.18 4.07 9.18
C GLN A 20 -13.37 3.28 7.87
N ILE A 21 -14.13 3.83 6.93
CA ILE A 21 -14.33 3.23 5.60
C ILE A 21 -12.99 3.19 4.84
N ALA A 22 -12.27 4.31 4.79
CA ALA A 22 -10.96 4.36 4.13
C ALA A 22 -9.97 3.38 4.74
N ASP A 23 -9.93 3.23 6.07
CA ASP A 23 -9.04 2.30 6.74
C ASP A 23 -9.37 0.85 6.43
N ALA A 24 -10.66 0.49 6.40
CA ALA A 24 -11.10 -0.84 5.98
C ALA A 24 -10.71 -1.16 4.53
N GLU A 25 -10.81 -0.19 3.61
CA GLU A 25 -10.39 -0.37 2.22
C GLU A 25 -8.87 -0.45 2.07
N LYS A 26 -8.09 0.30 2.86
CA LYS A 26 -6.62 0.17 2.89
C LYS A 26 -6.20 -1.23 3.34
N ASP A 27 -6.82 -1.74 4.40
CA ASP A 27 -6.57 -3.08 4.93
C ASP A 27 -6.93 -4.15 3.89
N ARG A 28 -8.08 -4.02 3.21
CA ARG A 28 -8.47 -4.92 2.12
C ARG A 28 -7.51 -4.88 0.95
N CYS A 29 -7.02 -3.70 0.58
CA CYS A 29 -6.05 -3.54 -0.49
C CYS A 29 -4.76 -4.28 -0.17
N LEU A 30 -4.19 -4.03 1.02
CA LEU A 30 -2.97 -4.68 1.50
C LEU A 30 -3.13 -6.20 1.63
N ALA A 31 -4.25 -6.67 2.17
CA ALA A 31 -4.55 -8.09 2.28
C ALA A 31 -4.59 -8.78 0.91
N GLY A 32 -5.21 -8.15 -0.09
CA GLY A 32 -5.24 -8.72 -1.44
C GLY A 32 -3.89 -8.68 -2.18
N VAL A 33 -2.98 -7.78 -1.81
CA VAL A 33 -1.58 -7.83 -2.30
C VAL A 33 -0.82 -8.95 -1.59
N ALA A 34 -0.96 -9.07 -0.28
CA ALA A 34 -0.31 -10.09 0.53
C ALA A 34 -0.70 -11.51 0.08
N ASP A 35 -1.98 -11.75 -0.21
CA ASP A 35 -2.51 -13.05 -0.66
C ASP A 35 -1.86 -13.53 -1.97
N GLY A 36 -1.62 -12.62 -2.92
CA GLY A 36 -1.00 -12.95 -4.20
C GLY A 36 0.53 -12.96 -4.21
N LEU A 37 1.18 -12.60 -3.10
CA LEU A 37 2.60 -12.26 -3.10
C LEU A 37 3.50 -13.48 -3.34
N ARG A 38 3.14 -14.64 -2.76
CA ARG A 38 3.89 -15.89 -2.92
C ARG A 38 4.01 -16.29 -4.38
N ASP A 39 2.88 -16.32 -5.10
CA ASP A 39 2.85 -16.69 -6.51
C ASP A 39 3.64 -15.71 -7.37
N ARG A 40 3.56 -14.42 -7.06
CA ARG A 40 4.30 -13.36 -7.79
C ARG A 40 5.81 -13.49 -7.61
N ILE A 41 6.27 -13.81 -6.40
CA ILE A 41 7.69 -14.01 -6.12
C ILE A 41 8.20 -15.32 -6.76
N ASP A 42 7.40 -16.40 -6.78
CA ASP A 42 7.75 -17.64 -7.50
C ASP A 42 7.84 -17.39 -9.02
N GLU A 43 6.88 -16.66 -9.60
CA GLU A 43 6.90 -16.23 -11.01
C GLU A 43 8.16 -15.41 -11.34
N LEU A 44 8.55 -14.50 -10.45
CA LEU A 44 9.75 -13.68 -10.58
C LEU A 44 11.02 -14.54 -10.52
N GLY A 45 11.14 -15.44 -9.54
CA GLY A 45 12.27 -16.36 -9.44
C GLY A 45 12.39 -17.24 -10.68
N LYS A 46 11.26 -17.72 -11.20
CA LYS A 46 11.21 -18.48 -12.46
C LYS A 46 11.64 -17.66 -13.67
N ARG A 47 11.30 -16.36 -13.73
CA ARG A 47 11.74 -15.44 -14.78
C ARG A 47 13.26 -15.28 -14.74
N VAL A 48 13.83 -14.98 -13.56
CA VAL A 48 15.29 -14.86 -13.38
C VAL A 48 16.03 -16.15 -13.75
N ALA A 49 15.49 -17.31 -13.34
CA ALA A 49 16.08 -18.61 -13.69
C ALA A 49 16.08 -18.88 -15.20
N LYS A 50 15.07 -18.41 -15.93
CA LYS A 50 15.02 -18.50 -17.40
C LYS A 50 16.00 -17.53 -18.08
N ASP A 51 16.22 -16.37 -17.49
CA ASP A 51 17.16 -15.37 -18.00
C ASP A 51 18.63 -15.78 -17.75
N GLN A 52 18.88 -16.68 -16.78
CA GLN A 52 20.20 -17.21 -16.44
C GLN A 52 20.20 -18.77 -16.41
N PRO A 53 20.02 -19.42 -17.57
CA PRO A 53 19.81 -20.87 -17.65
C PRO A 53 21.03 -21.68 -17.22
N ASP A 54 22.24 -21.14 -17.36
CA ASP A 54 23.48 -21.81 -16.93
C ASP A 54 23.53 -21.97 -15.41
N VAL A 55 23.17 -20.91 -14.66
CA VAL A 55 23.06 -20.93 -13.19
C VAL A 55 21.97 -21.91 -12.76
N ALA A 56 20.79 -21.84 -13.38
CA ALA A 56 19.67 -22.72 -13.07
C ALA A 56 20.00 -24.21 -13.34
N THR A 57 20.73 -24.50 -14.41
CA THR A 57 21.17 -25.85 -14.76
C THR A 57 22.22 -26.37 -13.77
N ALA A 58 23.15 -25.50 -13.34
CA ALA A 58 24.17 -25.85 -12.36
C ALA A 58 23.60 -26.16 -10.96
N LEU A 59 22.56 -25.43 -10.53
CA LEU A 59 21.83 -25.72 -9.29
C LEU A 59 21.10 -27.08 -9.33
N GLY A 60 20.62 -27.47 -10.51
CA GLY A 60 19.78 -28.65 -10.68
C GLY A 60 18.47 -28.56 -9.90
N LYS A 61 17.73 -29.68 -9.85
CA LYS A 61 16.39 -29.70 -9.23
C LYS A 61 16.42 -29.38 -7.73
N ALA A 62 17.38 -29.92 -7.00
CA ALA A 62 17.48 -29.71 -5.55
C ALA A 62 17.74 -28.24 -5.20
N GLY A 63 18.70 -27.58 -5.86
CA GLY A 63 18.98 -26.16 -5.62
C GLY A 63 17.81 -25.25 -6.02
N ILE A 64 17.07 -25.58 -7.09
CA ILE A 64 15.85 -24.85 -7.43
C ILE A 64 14.75 -25.04 -6.38
N ASP A 65 14.58 -26.26 -5.86
CA ASP A 65 13.58 -26.51 -4.80
C ASP A 65 13.95 -25.75 -3.51
N GLU A 66 15.24 -25.65 -3.16
CA GLU A 66 15.75 -24.83 -2.06
C GLU A 66 15.51 -23.33 -2.30
N LEU A 67 15.87 -22.80 -3.47
CA LEU A 67 15.59 -21.40 -3.83
C LEU A 67 14.09 -21.07 -3.70
N ARG A 68 13.21 -21.97 -4.14
CA ARG A 68 11.76 -21.75 -4.04
C ARG A 68 11.28 -21.74 -2.58
N ALA A 69 11.91 -22.51 -1.70
CA ALA A 69 11.62 -22.46 -0.27
C ALA A 69 12.04 -21.10 0.32
N ASP A 70 13.27 -20.64 0.04
CA ASP A 70 13.77 -19.35 0.52
C ASP A 70 12.92 -18.18 0.02
N LEU A 71 12.52 -18.21 -1.26
CA LEU A 71 11.62 -17.22 -1.84
C LEU A 71 10.22 -17.26 -1.21
N ALA A 72 9.72 -18.44 -0.84
CA ALA A 72 8.43 -18.56 -0.14
C ALA A 72 8.49 -18.00 1.29
N ASP A 73 9.61 -18.16 1.98
CA ASP A 73 9.84 -17.58 3.31
C ASP A 73 9.90 -16.04 3.22
N VAL A 74 10.62 -15.50 2.22
CA VAL A 74 10.63 -14.07 1.93
C VAL A 74 9.21 -13.56 1.64
N ALA A 75 8.45 -14.26 0.80
CA ALA A 75 7.08 -13.89 0.50
C ALA A 75 6.19 -13.86 1.74
N THR A 76 6.34 -14.85 2.63
CA THR A 76 5.59 -14.93 3.89
C THR A 76 5.91 -13.75 4.80
N ALA A 77 7.19 -13.42 4.96
CA ALA A 77 7.62 -12.28 5.78
C ALA A 77 7.11 -10.94 5.21
N MET A 78 7.20 -10.75 3.89
CA MET A 78 6.70 -9.55 3.22
C MET A 78 5.17 -9.42 3.31
N ALA A 79 4.44 -10.53 3.17
CA ALA A 79 2.99 -10.56 3.33
C ALA A 79 2.58 -10.13 4.74
N ALA A 80 3.27 -10.64 5.77
CA ALA A 80 3.05 -10.22 7.15
C ALA A 80 3.35 -8.73 7.38
N ASP A 81 4.45 -8.20 6.81
CA ASP A 81 4.77 -6.77 6.87
C ASP A 81 3.68 -5.91 6.23
N LEU A 82 3.17 -6.33 5.06
CA LEU A 82 2.08 -5.64 4.35
C LEU A 82 0.80 -5.58 5.17
N LEU A 83 0.41 -6.67 5.82
CA LEU A 83 -0.79 -6.70 6.68
C LEU A 83 -0.70 -5.72 7.87
N GLY A 84 0.51 -5.39 8.31
CA GLY A 84 0.77 -4.36 9.33
C GLY A 84 1.18 -2.99 8.76
N ALA A 85 1.01 -2.75 7.47
CA ALA A 85 1.55 -1.56 6.79
C ALA A 85 0.57 -0.40 6.63
N ARG A 86 -0.71 -0.55 7.00
CA ARG A 86 -1.77 0.45 6.74
C ARG A 86 -1.33 1.89 6.97
N ASP A 87 -0.80 2.15 8.17
CA ASP A 87 -0.45 3.51 8.61
C ASP A 87 0.97 3.93 8.20
N ARG A 88 1.77 2.99 7.66
CA ARG A 88 3.12 3.24 7.13
C ARG A 88 3.13 3.53 5.63
N VAL A 89 2.11 3.09 4.91
CA VAL A 89 1.91 3.42 3.50
C VAL A 89 1.35 4.84 3.41
N ILE A 90 2.02 5.68 2.63
CA ILE A 90 1.53 7.03 2.32
C ILE A 90 0.49 6.88 1.21
N TRP A 91 -0.77 6.79 1.61
CA TRP A 91 -1.91 6.77 0.70
C TRP A 91 -2.17 8.18 0.19
N SER A 92 -2.13 8.35 -1.13
CA SER A 92 -2.46 9.60 -1.78
C SER A 92 -3.28 9.31 -3.01
N ASP A 93 -4.37 10.03 -3.17
CA ASP A 93 -5.06 10.24 -4.44
C ASP A 93 -4.85 11.68 -4.96
N ARG A 94 -4.02 12.49 -4.29
CA ARG A 94 -3.73 13.87 -4.72
C ARG A 94 -3.21 13.83 -6.15
N ASN A 95 -3.80 14.68 -6.99
CA ASN A 95 -3.52 14.76 -8.43
C ASN A 95 -3.88 13.51 -9.25
N GLY A 96 -4.73 12.62 -8.72
CA GLY A 96 -5.07 11.36 -9.38
C GLY A 96 -3.92 10.35 -9.37
N GLU A 97 -2.98 10.49 -8.43
CA GLU A 97 -1.92 9.51 -8.24
C GLU A 97 -2.55 8.13 -7.94
N PRO A 98 -2.29 7.11 -8.75
CA PRO A 98 -2.92 5.82 -8.55
C PRO A 98 -2.40 5.18 -7.26
N ILE A 99 -3.23 4.35 -6.62
CA ILE A 99 -2.85 3.48 -5.49
C ILE A 99 -1.56 2.67 -5.76
N HIS A 100 -1.31 2.38 -7.03
CA HIS A 100 -0.05 1.84 -7.52
C HIS A 100 1.19 2.61 -7.03
N SER A 101 1.19 3.96 -7.05
CA SER A 101 2.31 4.80 -6.63
C SER A 101 2.60 4.68 -5.13
N SER A 102 1.55 4.61 -4.31
CA SER A 102 1.68 4.40 -2.86
C SER A 102 2.31 3.04 -2.55
N LEU A 103 1.82 1.96 -3.18
CA LEU A 103 2.38 0.62 -3.01
C LEU A 103 3.80 0.52 -3.57
N PHE A 104 4.05 1.10 -4.74
CA PHE A 104 5.36 1.13 -5.36
C PHE A 104 6.36 1.76 -4.40
N THR A 105 6.07 2.96 -3.90
CA THR A 105 6.94 3.70 -2.98
C THR A 105 7.20 2.93 -1.69
N TYR A 106 6.17 2.28 -1.13
CA TYR A 106 6.30 1.48 0.07
C TYR A 106 7.23 0.29 -0.12
N LEU A 107 7.06 -0.45 -1.22
CA LEU A 107 7.81 -1.66 -1.55
C LEU A 107 9.19 -1.37 -2.13
N TYR A 108 9.45 -0.15 -2.61
CA TYR A 108 10.72 0.21 -3.24
C TYR A 108 11.92 0.08 -2.29
N LYS A 109 13.12 -0.10 -2.86
CA LYS A 109 14.41 -0.27 -2.15
C LYS A 109 14.41 -1.41 -1.14
N GLY A 110 14.50 -1.10 0.16
CA GLY A 110 14.87 -2.05 1.22
C GLY A 110 13.94 -3.26 1.34
N ARG A 111 12.67 -3.15 0.90
CA ARG A 111 11.73 -4.27 0.90
C ARG A 111 11.88 -5.23 -0.29
N MET A 112 12.58 -4.82 -1.35
CA MET A 112 12.95 -5.71 -2.47
C MET A 112 14.27 -6.44 -2.24
N GLU A 113 15.10 -5.96 -1.29
CA GLU A 113 16.41 -6.53 -1.03
C GLU A 113 16.35 -8.00 -0.59
N PRO A 114 15.41 -8.44 0.26
CA PRO A 114 15.32 -9.86 0.63
C PRO A 114 15.13 -10.81 -0.56
N ILE A 115 14.34 -10.41 -1.57
CA ILE A 115 14.15 -11.19 -2.81
C ILE A 115 15.49 -11.28 -3.56
N SER A 116 16.18 -10.14 -3.67
CA SER A 116 17.46 -10.06 -4.38
C SER A 116 18.55 -10.85 -3.66
N ALA A 117 18.56 -10.81 -2.33
CA ALA A 117 19.49 -11.56 -1.49
C ALA A 117 19.26 -13.07 -1.61
N ALA A 118 18.02 -13.54 -1.60
CA ALA A 118 17.69 -14.94 -1.81
C ALA A 118 18.19 -15.42 -3.19
N LEU A 119 17.91 -14.68 -4.26
CA LEU A 119 18.41 -15.02 -5.59
C LEU A 119 19.95 -15.06 -5.67
N ARG A 120 20.64 -14.07 -5.10
CA ARG A 120 22.11 -14.02 -5.09
C ARG A 120 22.73 -15.14 -4.26
N ALA A 121 22.09 -15.57 -3.18
CA ALA A 121 22.56 -16.70 -2.37
C ALA A 121 22.63 -18.01 -3.18
N HIS A 122 21.80 -18.12 -4.21
CA HIS A 122 21.77 -19.24 -5.17
C HIS A 122 22.57 -18.96 -6.46
N GLY A 123 23.40 -17.92 -6.47
CA GLY A 123 24.31 -17.60 -7.57
C GLY A 123 23.71 -16.82 -8.73
N PHE A 124 22.45 -16.37 -8.63
CA PHE A 124 21.85 -15.51 -9.66
C PHE A 124 22.35 -14.07 -9.54
N GLU A 125 22.70 -13.47 -10.66
CA GLU A 125 22.98 -12.03 -10.73
C GLU A 125 21.68 -11.25 -10.72
N VAL A 126 21.55 -10.27 -9.82
CA VAL A 126 20.34 -9.44 -9.70
C VAL A 126 20.69 -7.97 -9.88
N SER A 127 20.48 -7.45 -11.09
CA SER A 127 20.59 -6.01 -11.39
C SER A 127 19.43 -5.57 -12.30
N GLY A 128 18.51 -4.76 -11.76
CA GLY A 128 17.42 -4.15 -12.53
C GLY A 128 16.37 -5.10 -13.14
N GLN A 129 16.35 -6.39 -12.76
CA GLN A 129 15.51 -7.43 -13.38
C GLN A 129 14.04 -7.40 -12.93
N PHE A 130 13.71 -6.68 -11.87
CA PHE A 130 12.34 -6.57 -11.37
C PHE A 130 12.11 -5.28 -10.59
N ALA A 131 10.85 -4.86 -10.57
CA ALA A 131 10.37 -3.66 -9.89
C ALA A 131 9.24 -4.04 -8.90
N PRO A 132 8.93 -3.18 -7.91
CA PRO A 132 7.82 -3.42 -6.99
C PRO A 132 6.50 -3.82 -7.68
N GLN A 133 6.21 -3.24 -8.84
CA GLN A 133 5.01 -3.55 -9.63
C GLN A 133 4.93 -4.99 -10.14
N ASP A 134 6.02 -5.76 -10.11
CA ASP A 134 5.97 -7.19 -10.41
C ASP A 134 5.33 -8.00 -9.26
N LEU A 135 5.30 -7.44 -8.05
CA LEU A 135 4.79 -8.12 -6.84
C LEU A 135 3.27 -8.02 -6.69
N TYR A 136 2.62 -7.20 -7.50
CA TYR A 136 1.17 -7.03 -7.47
C TYR A 136 0.65 -6.73 -8.87
N ARG A 137 -0.55 -7.21 -9.22
CA ARG A 137 -1.18 -6.80 -10.47
C ARG A 137 -1.50 -5.31 -10.40
N THR A 138 -1.46 -4.61 -11.53
CA THR A 138 -1.99 -3.24 -11.63
C THR A 138 -3.43 -3.23 -11.14
N ARG A 139 -3.65 -2.76 -9.91
CA ARG A 139 -4.96 -2.66 -9.29
C ARG A 139 -5.49 -1.26 -9.51
N LYS A 140 -6.54 -1.14 -10.31
CA LYS A 140 -7.48 -0.03 -10.19
C LYS A 140 -8.38 -0.38 -9.01
N ASP A 141 -7.92 -0.09 -7.80
CA ASP A 141 -8.72 -0.33 -6.60
C ASP A 141 -9.69 0.85 -6.43
N GLU A 142 -10.71 0.86 -7.28
CA GLU A 142 -11.68 1.94 -7.40
C GLU A 142 -12.39 2.22 -6.07
N GLN A 143 -12.57 1.18 -5.23
CA GLN A 143 -13.19 1.31 -3.92
C GLN A 143 -12.30 2.07 -2.94
N LEU A 144 -11.01 1.72 -2.87
CA LEU A 144 -10.07 2.46 -2.03
C LEU A 144 -9.90 3.90 -2.54
N SER A 145 -9.80 4.12 -3.85
CA SER A 145 -9.72 5.49 -4.41
C SER A 145 -10.95 6.31 -4.05
N LEU A 146 -12.15 5.75 -4.17
CA LEU A 146 -13.39 6.42 -3.80
C LEU A 146 -13.46 6.70 -2.29
N ALA A 147 -12.99 5.78 -1.45
CA ALA A 147 -12.97 5.95 -0.01
C ALA A 147 -12.00 7.06 0.43
N LEU A 148 -10.82 7.14 -0.18
CA LEU A 148 -9.85 8.22 0.07
C LEU A 148 -10.40 9.58 -0.35
N ALA A 149 -10.99 9.69 -1.55
CA ALA A 149 -11.59 10.94 -2.02
C ALA A 149 -12.74 11.42 -1.11
N ARG A 150 -13.56 10.49 -0.61
CA ARG A 150 -14.64 10.81 0.35
C ARG A 150 -14.07 11.28 1.69
N LEU A 151 -13.00 10.66 2.18
CA LEU A 151 -12.31 11.08 3.39
C LEU A 151 -11.73 12.49 3.23
N GLU A 152 -11.04 12.77 2.13
CA GLU A 152 -10.49 14.11 1.86
C GLU A 152 -11.60 15.17 1.83
N SER A 153 -12.69 14.90 1.12
CA SER A 153 -13.85 15.80 1.07
C SER A 153 -14.48 16.04 2.45
N ALA A 154 -14.62 15.00 3.28
CA ALA A 154 -15.15 15.14 4.63
C ALA A 154 -14.21 15.92 5.57
N GLN A 155 -12.89 15.74 5.42
CA GLN A 155 -11.89 16.51 6.16
C GLN A 155 -11.91 17.99 5.76
N TYR A 156 -12.06 18.27 4.47
CA TYR A 156 -12.21 19.64 3.97
C TYR A 156 -13.46 20.32 4.57
N ALA A 157 -14.61 19.66 4.52
CA ALA A 157 -15.86 20.19 5.08
C ALA A 157 -15.78 20.40 6.62
N LEU A 158 -15.12 19.51 7.35
CA LEU A 158 -14.86 19.69 8.77
C LEU A 158 -14.01 20.95 9.04
N ASN A 159 -12.94 21.16 8.26
CA ASN A 159 -12.11 22.34 8.41
C ASN A 159 -12.90 23.63 8.10
N GLU A 160 -13.72 23.65 7.04
CA GLU A 160 -14.60 24.78 6.74
C GLU A 160 -15.57 25.07 7.89
N ALA A 161 -16.21 24.05 8.46
CA ALA A 161 -17.13 24.21 9.58
C ALA A 161 -16.43 24.77 10.83
N ILE A 162 -15.21 24.31 11.12
CA ILE A 162 -14.39 24.84 12.22
C ILE A 162 -14.05 26.31 11.99
N GLU A 163 -13.64 26.69 10.78
CA GLU A 163 -13.31 28.09 10.46
C GLU A 163 -14.54 29.00 10.48
N ALA A 164 -15.70 28.51 10.05
CA ALA A 164 -16.97 29.23 10.17
C ALA A 164 -17.33 29.50 11.64
N GLN A 165 -17.30 28.46 12.48
CA GLN A 165 -17.57 28.57 13.92
C GLN A 165 -16.61 29.56 14.60
N LYS A 166 -15.33 29.56 14.22
CA LYS A 166 -14.35 30.52 14.75
C LYS A 166 -14.70 31.96 14.39
N LYS A 167 -15.11 32.23 13.14
CA LYS A 167 -15.51 33.57 12.70
C LYS A 167 -16.75 34.05 13.46
N GLN A 168 -17.79 33.22 13.54
CA GLN A 168 -18.99 33.55 14.31
C GLN A 168 -18.67 33.82 15.77
N SER A 169 -17.79 33.03 16.38
CA SER A 169 -17.38 33.25 17.78
C SER A 169 -16.65 34.58 17.98
N VAL A 170 -15.95 35.10 16.97
CA VAL A 170 -15.31 36.43 17.02
C VAL A 170 -16.37 37.51 16.88
N ASP A 171 -17.32 37.36 15.96
CA ASP A 171 -18.41 38.31 15.75
C ASP A 171 -19.30 38.41 17.01
N ASP A 172 -19.66 37.27 17.62
CA ASP A 172 -20.44 37.19 18.86
C ASP A 172 -19.74 37.85 20.07
N LEU A 173 -18.42 38.01 20.05
CA LEU A 173 -17.69 38.69 21.13
C LEU A 173 -17.74 40.21 20.98
N TRP A 174 -17.88 40.71 19.75
CA TRP A 174 -17.79 42.14 19.42
C TRP A 174 -19.17 42.83 19.44
N ASP A 175 -20.24 42.05 19.36
CA ASP A 175 -21.65 42.47 19.50
C ASP A 175 -22.15 42.41 20.97
#